data_AF-A0A3A6N4T3-F1
#
_entry.id   AF-A0A3A6N4T3-F1
#
_cell.length_a   1.000
_cell.length_b   1.000
_cell.length_c   1.000
_cell.angle_alpha   90.00
_cell.angle_beta   90.00
_cell.angle_gamma   90.00
#
_symmetry.space_group_name_H-M   'P 1'
#
loop_
_entity.id
_entity.type
_entity.pdbx_description
1 polymer ?
#
loop_
_entity_poly.entity_id
_entity_poly.type
_entity_poly.pdbx_seq_one_letter_code
_entity_poly.pdbx_strand_id
1 'polypeptide(L)'
;MKKELIIQLHREFDGIVQVIPNSEVEFWYARDLQWVLGYIKWQNFVEVIEKAKIACYNAGTEVKNHFADVSKMVKIGSGAERPIDDIMLTRYACYLIAQNGDPRKDAIAFAQSYFAIQTRRQEIIEERIRLQERLQARQKLRESETELSKNIYERGVDDQGFGRIRSKGDAALFGGNTTQSMKNRLGIPEKRPLADFLPTITITAKNLATEITNHNVKHNDLFGEPSITVEHVQNNQSVRNLLVERGIKPEELPAEVDLRKLARRVKSDEKRLIRGTELPKKRETK
;
A
#
# COMPACT_ATOMS: atom_id res chain seq x y z
N MET A 1 -3.85 8.11 -5.80
CA MET A 1 -4.83 7.84 -6.89
C MET A 1 -5.75 9.05 -7.09
N LYS A 2 -6.21 9.38 -8.32
CA LYS A 2 -7.12 10.54 -8.57
C LYS A 2 -8.52 10.27 -8.01
N LYS A 3 -9.20 11.31 -7.49
CA LYS A 3 -10.51 11.18 -6.82
C LYS A 3 -11.60 10.70 -7.78
N GLU A 4 -11.59 11.16 -9.02
CA GLU A 4 -12.57 10.78 -10.04
C GLU A 4 -12.47 9.29 -10.36
N LEU A 5 -11.24 8.76 -10.43
CA LEU A 5 -10.98 7.34 -10.64
C LEU A 5 -11.46 6.49 -9.45
N ILE A 6 -11.26 6.97 -8.22
CA ILE A 6 -11.78 6.32 -7.00
C ILE A 6 -13.31 6.22 -7.06
N ILE A 7 -14.00 7.29 -7.46
CA ILE A 7 -15.47 7.31 -7.59
C ILE A 7 -15.94 6.33 -8.67
N GLN A 8 -15.25 6.31 -9.81
CA GLN A 8 -15.58 5.40 -10.91
C GLN A 8 -15.41 3.94 -10.48
N LEU A 9 -14.22 3.57 -9.97
CA LEU A 9 -13.94 2.21 -9.52
C LEU A 9 -14.89 1.80 -8.41
N HIS A 10 -15.20 2.69 -7.46
CA HIS A 10 -16.17 2.39 -6.41
C HIS A 10 -17.53 1.93 -6.96
N ARG A 11 -18.06 2.63 -7.98
CA ARG A 11 -19.32 2.25 -8.65
C ARG A 11 -19.20 0.92 -9.39
N GLU A 12 -18.09 0.68 -10.09
CA GLU A 12 -17.87 -0.55 -10.85
C GLU A 12 -17.78 -1.77 -9.92
N PHE A 13 -17.07 -1.66 -8.79
CA PHE A 13 -16.97 -2.72 -7.78
C PHE A 13 -18.30 -2.97 -7.06
N ASP A 14 -19.07 -1.93 -6.74
CA ASP A 14 -20.39 -2.07 -6.13
C ASP A 14 -21.40 -2.73 -7.08
N GLY A 15 -21.29 -2.45 -8.38
CA GLY A 15 -22.20 -2.99 -9.41
C GLY A 15 -22.09 -4.50 -9.62
N ILE A 16 -20.99 -5.13 -9.20
CA ILE A 16 -20.75 -6.57 -9.35
C ILE A 16 -20.98 -7.36 -8.06
N VAL A 17 -21.40 -6.70 -6.97
CA VAL A 17 -21.71 -7.37 -5.69
C VAL A 17 -22.95 -8.24 -5.87
N GLN A 18 -22.87 -9.47 -5.40
CA GLN A 18 -23.99 -10.39 -5.29
C GLN A 18 -24.26 -10.72 -3.83
N VAL A 19 -25.48 -11.17 -3.53
CA VAL A 19 -25.88 -11.64 -2.20
C VAL A 19 -26.41 -13.06 -2.34
N ILE A 20 -25.95 -13.96 -1.48
CA ILE A 20 -26.43 -15.35 -1.50
C ILE A 20 -27.92 -15.35 -1.15
N PRO A 21 -28.79 -16.00 -1.95
CA PRO A 21 -30.21 -16.11 -1.63
C PRO A 21 -30.43 -16.66 -0.22
N ASN A 22 -31.29 -16.02 0.55
CA ASN A 22 -31.61 -16.39 1.94
C ASN A 22 -30.43 -16.27 2.92
N SER A 23 -29.46 -15.42 2.62
CA SER A 23 -28.31 -15.11 3.48
C SER A 23 -27.95 -13.62 3.36
N GLU A 24 -27.25 -13.07 4.35
CA GLU A 24 -26.66 -11.73 4.29
C GLU A 24 -25.22 -11.75 3.75
N VAL A 25 -24.74 -12.92 3.30
CA VAL A 25 -23.36 -13.08 2.82
C VAL A 25 -23.23 -12.57 1.39
N GLU A 26 -22.34 -11.59 1.22
CA GLU A 26 -21.95 -11.04 -0.07
C GLU A 26 -20.91 -11.91 -0.76
N PHE A 27 -21.01 -11.99 -2.09
CA PHE A 27 -20.03 -12.66 -2.93
C PHE A 27 -19.83 -11.94 -4.26
N TRP A 28 -18.79 -12.36 -4.99
CA TRP A 28 -18.46 -11.88 -6.32
C TRP A 28 -18.23 -13.06 -7.25
N TYR A 29 -18.64 -12.91 -8.50
CA TYR A 29 -18.24 -13.84 -9.56
C TYR A 29 -16.85 -13.47 -10.09
N ALA A 30 -15.97 -14.46 -10.21
CA ALA A 30 -14.64 -14.26 -10.77
C ALA A 30 -14.67 -13.69 -12.19
N ARG A 31 -15.64 -14.10 -13.02
CA ARG A 31 -15.81 -13.55 -14.38
C ARG A 31 -16.11 -12.06 -14.40
N ASP A 32 -16.87 -11.56 -13.44
CA ASP A 32 -17.16 -10.11 -13.36
C ASP A 32 -15.97 -9.36 -12.78
N LEU A 33 -15.40 -9.90 -11.71
CA LEU A 33 -14.26 -9.31 -11.03
C LEU A 33 -13.05 -9.15 -11.95
N GLN A 34 -12.84 -10.09 -12.87
CA GLN A 34 -11.78 -10.05 -13.89
C GLN A 34 -11.75 -8.69 -14.62
N TRP A 35 -12.91 -8.22 -15.09
CA TRP A 35 -13.02 -7.02 -15.92
C TRP A 35 -12.75 -5.76 -15.11
N VAL A 36 -13.35 -5.68 -13.92
CA VAL A 36 -13.19 -4.53 -13.03
C VAL A 36 -11.75 -4.42 -12.53
N LEU A 37 -11.05 -5.56 -12.36
CA LEU A 37 -9.61 -5.58 -12.05
C LEU A 37 -8.70 -5.34 -13.28
N GLY A 38 -9.27 -5.15 -14.47
CA GLY A 38 -8.53 -4.81 -15.69
C GLY A 38 -7.76 -5.98 -16.30
N TYR A 39 -8.21 -7.22 -16.10
CA TYR A 39 -7.70 -8.40 -16.81
C TYR A 39 -8.57 -8.67 -18.03
N ILE A 40 -8.01 -8.55 -19.23
CA ILE A 40 -8.80 -8.78 -20.46
C ILE A 40 -8.90 -10.28 -20.78
N LYS A 41 -7.80 -11.03 -20.56
CA LYS A 41 -7.72 -12.47 -20.82
C LYS A 41 -7.99 -13.25 -19.55
N TRP A 42 -8.93 -14.21 -19.60
CA TRP A 42 -9.27 -15.06 -18.46
C TRP A 42 -8.07 -15.84 -17.94
N GLN A 43 -7.23 -16.39 -18.83
CA GLN A 43 -6.07 -17.21 -18.45
C GLN A 43 -5.15 -16.45 -17.49
N ASN A 44 -4.88 -15.17 -17.77
CA ASN A 44 -4.05 -14.32 -16.92
C ASN A 44 -4.69 -14.10 -15.54
N PHE A 45 -6.02 -14.05 -15.48
CA PHE A 45 -6.73 -13.87 -14.21
C PHE A 45 -6.78 -15.16 -13.40
N VAL A 46 -6.92 -16.32 -14.05
CA VAL A 46 -6.82 -17.63 -13.39
C VAL A 46 -5.49 -17.77 -12.67
N GLU A 47 -4.37 -17.35 -13.27
CA GLU A 47 -3.07 -17.38 -12.59
C GLU A 47 -3.05 -16.57 -11.28
N VAL A 48 -3.77 -15.43 -11.24
CA VAL A 48 -3.90 -14.61 -10.03
C VAL A 48 -4.78 -15.31 -9.00
N ILE A 49 -5.88 -15.93 -9.43
CA ILE A 49 -6.76 -16.71 -8.57
C ILE A 49 -6.00 -17.89 -7.93
N GLU A 50 -5.19 -18.62 -8.69
CA GLU A 50 -4.42 -19.74 -8.17
C GLU A 50 -3.39 -19.29 -7.12
N LYS A 51 -2.71 -18.16 -7.35
CA LYS A 51 -1.85 -17.54 -6.32
C LYS A 51 -2.64 -17.16 -5.07
N ALA A 52 -3.85 -16.62 -5.22
CA ALA A 52 -4.72 -16.28 -4.10
C ALA A 52 -5.20 -17.52 -3.32
N LYS A 53 -5.50 -18.63 -4.00
CA LYS A 53 -5.82 -19.92 -3.37
C LYS A 53 -4.64 -20.47 -2.55
N ILE A 54 -3.41 -20.39 -3.09
CA ILE A 54 -2.18 -20.76 -2.35
C ILE A 54 -2.02 -19.88 -1.10
N ALA A 55 -2.23 -18.57 -1.22
CA ALA A 55 -2.16 -17.66 -0.08
C ALA A 55 -3.22 -17.98 0.99
N CYS A 56 -4.44 -18.31 0.57
CA CYS A 56 -5.53 -18.76 1.44
C CYS A 56 -5.13 -20.04 2.21
N TYR A 57 -4.62 -21.05 1.50
CA TYR A 57 -4.14 -22.29 2.11
C TYR A 57 -3.02 -22.04 3.14
N ASN A 58 -2.03 -21.22 2.79
CA ASN A 58 -0.92 -20.88 3.68
C ASN A 58 -1.36 -20.09 4.92
N ALA A 59 -2.50 -19.38 4.85
CA ALA A 59 -3.11 -18.71 5.99
C ALA A 59 -3.86 -19.67 6.94
N GLY A 60 -3.88 -20.98 6.63
CA GLY A 60 -4.54 -22.01 7.42
C GLY A 60 -6.06 -22.02 7.27
N THR A 61 -6.59 -21.44 6.18
CA THR A 61 -8.02 -21.39 5.90
C THR A 61 -8.36 -22.33 4.74
N GLU A 62 -9.56 -22.91 4.81
CA GLU A 62 -9.98 -23.90 3.82
C GLU A 62 -10.47 -23.21 2.53
N VAL A 63 -9.73 -23.43 1.43
CA VAL A 63 -9.91 -22.73 0.14
C VAL A 63 -11.36 -22.79 -0.37
N LYS A 64 -12.03 -23.95 -0.25
CA LYS A 64 -13.42 -24.14 -0.70
C LYS A 64 -14.45 -23.26 0.04
N ASN A 65 -14.11 -22.74 1.23
CA ASN A 65 -14.98 -21.82 1.98
C ASN A 65 -14.94 -20.40 1.41
N HIS A 66 -14.01 -20.12 0.49
CA HIS A 66 -13.77 -18.78 -0.05
C HIS A 66 -13.76 -18.74 -1.58
N PHE A 67 -13.38 -19.85 -2.23
CA PHE A 67 -13.36 -20.04 -3.68
C PHE A 67 -14.23 -21.26 -3.99
N ALA A 68 -15.48 -21.03 -4.34
CA ALA A 68 -16.41 -22.11 -4.69
C ALA A 68 -16.66 -22.14 -6.20
N ASP A 69 -16.29 -23.24 -6.85
CA ASP A 69 -16.59 -23.44 -8.27
C ASP A 69 -18.11 -23.56 -8.48
N VAL A 70 -18.63 -22.76 -9.40
CA VAL A 70 -20.07 -22.64 -9.71
C VAL A 70 -20.28 -22.49 -11.21
N SER A 71 -21.52 -22.70 -11.65
CA SER A 71 -21.92 -22.40 -13.02
C SER A 71 -22.75 -21.10 -13.03
N LYS A 72 -22.32 -20.13 -13.83
CA LYS A 72 -23.02 -18.85 -14.01
C LYS A 72 -23.79 -18.85 -15.33
N MET A 73 -25.05 -18.43 -15.32
CA MET A 73 -25.84 -18.26 -16.53
C MET A 73 -25.47 -16.93 -17.22
N VAL A 74 -25.18 -16.97 -18.51
CA VAL A 74 -24.90 -15.77 -19.32
C VAL A 74 -25.79 -15.72 -20.55
N LYS A 75 -26.29 -14.52 -20.87
CA LYS A 75 -27.06 -14.28 -22.10
C LYS A 75 -26.13 -14.35 -23.31
N ILE A 76 -26.51 -15.16 -24.30
CA ILE A 76 -25.85 -15.21 -25.61
C ILE A 76 -26.56 -14.28 -26.60
N GLY A 77 -25.90 -13.96 -27.72
CA GLY A 77 -26.39 -13.00 -28.72
C GLY A 77 -27.77 -13.30 -29.33
N SER A 78 -28.29 -14.51 -29.14
CA SER A 78 -29.65 -14.93 -29.54
C SER A 78 -30.72 -14.70 -28.46
N GLY A 79 -30.36 -14.18 -27.29
CA GLY A 79 -31.27 -13.98 -26.14
C GLY A 79 -31.44 -15.21 -25.23
N ALA A 80 -30.92 -16.39 -25.63
CA ALA A 80 -30.88 -17.57 -24.77
C ALA A 80 -29.80 -17.45 -23.68
N GLU A 81 -29.89 -18.24 -22.61
CA GLU A 81 -28.89 -18.29 -21.54
C GLU A 81 -28.14 -19.62 -21.54
N ARG A 82 -26.82 -19.60 -21.32
CA ARG A 82 -25.99 -20.81 -21.21
C ARG A 82 -25.17 -20.78 -19.92
N PRO A 83 -25.00 -21.92 -19.23
CA PRO A 83 -24.07 -22.01 -18.09
C PRO A 83 -22.61 -21.95 -18.58
N ILE A 84 -21.81 -21.14 -17.88
CA ILE A 84 -20.35 -21.10 -18.00
C ILE A 84 -19.71 -21.38 -16.64
N ASP A 85 -18.53 -21.99 -16.65
CA ASP A 85 -17.76 -22.21 -15.43
C ASP A 85 -17.26 -20.87 -14.86
N ASP A 86 -17.52 -20.67 -13.58
CA ASP A 86 -17.17 -19.49 -12.81
C ASP A 86 -16.80 -19.88 -11.37
N ILE A 87 -16.34 -18.90 -10.59
CA ILE A 87 -15.96 -19.08 -9.20
C ILE A 87 -16.69 -18.02 -8.38
N MET A 88 -17.41 -18.48 -7.38
CA MET A 88 -17.98 -17.65 -6.35
C MET A 88 -16.89 -17.32 -5.33
N LEU A 89 -16.61 -16.03 -5.18
CA LEU A 89 -15.54 -15.49 -4.36
C LEU A 89 -16.14 -14.75 -3.16
N THR A 90 -15.68 -15.06 -1.97
CA THR A 90 -15.99 -14.25 -0.79
C THR A 90 -15.21 -12.93 -0.85
N ARG A 91 -15.59 -11.98 0.02
CA ARG A 91 -14.81 -10.74 0.20
C ARG A 91 -13.34 -11.03 0.54
N TYR A 92 -13.08 -12.03 1.38
CA TYR A 92 -11.71 -12.45 1.69
C TYR A 92 -10.98 -13.03 0.47
N ALA A 93 -11.64 -13.86 -0.35
CA ALA A 93 -11.05 -14.33 -1.61
C ALA A 93 -10.70 -13.17 -2.56
N CYS A 94 -11.61 -12.21 -2.70
CA CYS A 94 -11.39 -11.02 -3.52
C CYS A 94 -10.22 -10.18 -3.00
N TYR A 95 -10.09 -10.07 -1.67
CA TYR A 95 -8.96 -9.41 -1.03
C TYR A 95 -7.62 -10.10 -1.36
N LEU A 96 -7.56 -11.43 -1.28
CA LEU A 96 -6.36 -12.19 -1.63
C LEU A 96 -6.02 -12.08 -3.12
N ILE A 97 -7.03 -12.09 -4.01
CA ILE A 97 -6.85 -11.83 -5.44
C ILE A 97 -6.25 -10.45 -5.67
N ALA A 98 -6.76 -9.42 -4.98
CA ALA A 98 -6.22 -8.07 -5.07
C ALA A 98 -4.77 -7.98 -4.56
N GLN A 99 -4.41 -8.69 -3.48
CA GLN A 99 -3.03 -8.75 -2.99
C GLN A 99 -2.05 -9.42 -3.97
N ASN A 100 -2.52 -10.38 -4.76
CA ASN A 100 -1.70 -11.14 -5.71
C ASN A 100 -1.78 -10.61 -7.16
N GLY A 101 -2.54 -9.53 -7.38
CA GLY A 101 -2.71 -8.89 -8.68
C GLY A 101 -1.52 -8.00 -9.08
N ASP A 102 -1.48 -7.60 -10.37
CA ASP A 102 -0.45 -6.68 -10.88
C ASP A 102 -0.55 -5.29 -10.22
N PRO A 103 0.42 -4.89 -9.37
CA PRO A 103 0.36 -3.63 -8.63
C PRO A 103 0.45 -2.39 -9.53
N ARG A 104 0.79 -2.54 -10.82
CA ARG A 104 0.82 -1.45 -11.80
C ARG A 104 -0.58 -1.02 -12.25
N LYS A 105 -1.62 -1.79 -11.94
CA LYS A 105 -3.01 -1.47 -12.28
C LYS A 105 -3.66 -0.71 -11.13
N ASP A 106 -4.19 0.48 -11.40
CA ASP A 106 -4.92 1.27 -10.39
C ASP A 106 -6.10 0.50 -9.77
N ALA A 107 -6.81 -0.29 -10.59
CA ALA A 107 -7.89 -1.14 -10.11
C ALA A 107 -7.45 -2.17 -9.06
N ILE A 108 -6.21 -2.69 -9.16
CA ILE A 108 -5.65 -3.60 -8.16
C ILE A 108 -5.38 -2.86 -6.84
N ALA A 109 -4.74 -1.68 -6.91
CA ALA A 109 -4.49 -0.86 -5.73
C ALA A 109 -5.79 -0.44 -5.03
N PHE A 110 -6.82 -0.10 -5.81
CA PHE A 110 -8.16 0.19 -5.28
C PHE A 110 -8.78 -1.03 -4.62
N ALA A 111 -8.76 -2.20 -5.28
CA ALA A 111 -9.31 -3.45 -4.77
C ALA A 111 -8.69 -3.87 -3.42
N GLN A 112 -7.38 -3.65 -3.25
CA GLN A 112 -6.67 -3.91 -1.99
C GLN A 112 -7.21 -3.08 -0.83
N SER A 113 -7.74 -1.88 -1.10
CA SER A 113 -8.39 -1.04 -0.10
C SER A 113 -9.88 -1.38 0.07
N TYR A 114 -10.57 -1.63 -1.04
CA TYR A 114 -12.01 -1.91 -1.09
C TYR A 114 -12.39 -3.21 -0.38
N PHE A 115 -11.70 -4.32 -0.66
CA PHE A 115 -12.03 -5.62 -0.06
C PHE A 115 -11.51 -5.80 1.35
N ALA A 116 -10.59 -4.94 1.79
CA ALA A 116 -9.93 -5.08 3.08
C ALA A 116 -10.77 -4.59 4.28
N ILE A 117 -11.93 -4.01 4.02
CA ILE A 117 -12.93 -3.61 5.01
C ILE A 117 -14.29 -4.16 4.62
N GLN A 118 -15.16 -4.37 5.61
CA GLN A 118 -16.54 -4.79 5.38
C GLN A 118 -17.42 -3.61 4.93
N THR A 119 -17.10 -2.39 5.37
CA THR A 119 -17.84 -1.19 4.98
C THR A 119 -17.36 -0.66 3.62
N ARG A 120 -18.30 -0.37 2.73
CA ARG A 120 -18.02 0.20 1.40
C ARG A 120 -18.05 1.73 1.36
N ARG A 121 -17.92 2.42 2.51
CA ARG A 121 -17.92 3.89 2.52
C ARG A 121 -16.70 4.43 1.79
N GLN A 122 -16.92 5.27 0.78
CA GLN A 122 -15.86 5.86 -0.03
C GLN A 122 -14.78 6.56 0.81
N GLU A 123 -15.17 7.33 1.83
CA GLU A 123 -14.23 8.05 2.71
C GLU A 123 -13.23 7.10 3.40
N ILE A 124 -13.69 5.92 3.82
CA ILE A 124 -12.86 4.92 4.51
C ILE A 124 -11.92 4.25 3.49
N ILE A 125 -12.39 4.03 2.26
CA ILE A 125 -11.55 3.51 1.17
C ILE A 125 -10.46 4.51 0.82
N GLU A 126 -10.80 5.80 0.69
CA GLU A 126 -9.83 6.88 0.44
C GLU A 126 -8.78 6.97 1.56
N GLU A 127 -9.18 6.91 2.83
CA GLU A 127 -8.26 6.89 3.96
C GLU A 127 -7.27 5.72 3.85
N ARG A 128 -7.76 4.54 3.44
CA ARG A 128 -6.94 3.34 3.29
C ARG A 128 -5.98 3.41 2.12
N ILE A 129 -6.39 3.98 0.99
CA ILE A 129 -5.51 4.24 -0.15
C ILE A 129 -4.37 5.15 0.29
N ARG A 130 -4.67 6.26 0.98
CA ARG A 130 -3.65 7.19 1.50
C ARG A 130 -2.68 6.49 2.46
N LEU A 131 -3.20 5.65 3.36
CA LEU A 131 -2.38 4.85 4.27
C LEU A 131 -1.44 3.92 3.51
N GLN A 132 -1.93 3.23 2.49
CA GLN A 132 -1.13 2.30 1.70
C GLN A 132 -0.01 3.02 0.93
N GLU A 133 -0.32 4.15 0.29
CA GLU A 133 0.67 5.00 -0.38
C GLU A 133 1.75 5.46 0.60
N ARG A 134 1.36 5.83 1.83
CA ARG A 134 2.29 6.26 2.88
C ARG A 134 3.19 5.13 3.39
N LEU A 135 2.63 3.93 3.55
CA LEU A 135 3.40 2.74 3.93
C LEU A 135 4.44 2.39 2.85
N GLN A 136 4.06 2.47 1.57
CA GLN A 136 4.98 2.25 0.45
C GLN A 136 6.09 3.30 0.41
N ALA A 137 5.76 4.59 0.57
CA ALA A 137 6.76 5.66 0.65
C ALA A 137 7.73 5.44 1.82
N ARG A 138 7.22 5.03 2.98
CA ARG A 138 8.04 4.74 4.16
C ARG A 138 8.98 3.56 3.96
N GLN A 139 8.52 2.54 3.24
CA GLN A 139 9.31 1.37 2.89
C GLN A 139 10.46 1.74 1.93
N LYS A 140 10.18 2.51 0.87
CA LYS A 140 11.21 3.03 -0.04
C LYS A 140 12.25 3.86 0.68
N LEU A 141 11.83 4.79 1.56
CA LEU A 141 12.75 5.56 2.39
C LEU A 141 13.63 4.65 3.27
N ARG A 142 13.08 3.57 3.82
CA ARG A 142 13.86 2.63 4.62
C ARG A 142 14.92 1.92 3.77
N GLU A 143 14.57 1.51 2.56
CA GLU A 143 15.49 0.84 1.63
C GLU A 143 16.63 1.78 1.24
N SER A 144 16.33 3.00 0.83
CA SER A 144 17.35 4.00 0.46
C SER A 144 18.23 4.43 1.64
N GLU A 145 17.68 4.59 2.84
CA GLU A 145 18.44 4.86 4.07
C GLU A 145 19.34 3.68 4.44
N THR A 146 18.90 2.44 4.23
CA THR A 146 19.69 1.23 4.50
C THR A 146 20.86 1.13 3.52
N GLU A 147 20.59 1.41 2.24
CA GLU A 147 21.63 1.47 1.21
C GLU A 147 22.65 2.58 1.53
N LEU A 148 22.19 3.77 1.92
CA LEU A 148 23.06 4.88 2.29
C LEU A 148 23.93 4.52 3.48
N SER A 149 23.33 3.96 4.54
CA SER A 149 24.09 3.50 5.71
C SER A 149 25.21 2.53 5.32
N LYS A 150 24.91 1.50 4.51
CA LYS A 150 25.92 0.55 4.03
C LYS A 150 27.01 1.25 3.21
N ASN A 151 26.60 2.08 2.25
CA ASN A 151 27.48 2.78 1.33
C ASN A 151 28.50 3.67 2.07
N ILE A 152 28.04 4.43 3.06
CA ILE A 152 28.91 5.35 3.80
C ILE A 152 29.75 4.64 4.86
N TYR A 153 29.29 3.50 5.39
CA TYR A 153 30.06 2.67 6.31
C TYR A 153 31.32 2.13 5.65
N GLU A 154 31.19 1.63 4.42
CA GLU A 154 32.32 1.21 3.57
C GLU A 154 33.29 2.38 3.24
N ARG A 155 32.87 3.63 3.48
CA ARG A 155 33.62 4.87 3.22
C ARG A 155 34.13 5.55 4.51
N GLY A 156 34.18 4.81 5.62
CA GLY A 156 34.80 5.26 6.87
C GLY A 156 33.88 6.09 7.78
N VAL A 157 32.55 5.98 7.63
CA VAL A 157 31.58 6.61 8.52
C VAL A 157 30.98 5.58 9.48
N ASP A 158 31.01 5.86 10.78
CA ASP A 158 30.40 5.00 11.80
C ASP A 158 28.89 5.28 11.98
N ASP A 159 28.22 4.47 12.82
CA ASP A 159 26.78 4.63 13.09
C ASP A 159 26.45 6.01 13.70
N GLN A 160 27.35 6.56 14.51
CA GLN A 160 27.16 7.89 15.09
C GLN A 160 27.27 8.98 14.01
N GLY A 161 28.22 8.87 13.10
CA GLY A 161 28.40 9.73 11.95
C GLY A 161 27.20 9.67 11.02
N PHE A 162 26.65 8.49 10.76
CA PHE A 162 25.39 8.36 10.01
C PHE A 162 24.24 9.11 10.69
N GLY A 163 24.12 8.97 12.02
CA GLY A 163 23.14 9.71 12.81
C GLY A 163 23.27 11.23 12.65
N ARG A 164 24.51 11.75 12.66
CA ARG A 164 24.81 13.18 12.46
C ARG A 164 24.50 13.64 11.03
N ILE A 165 24.91 12.89 10.01
CA ILE A 165 24.60 13.17 8.60
C ILE A 165 23.10 13.28 8.40
N ARG A 166 22.34 12.28 8.87
CA ARG A 166 20.87 12.26 8.76
C ARG A 166 20.24 13.45 9.48
N SER A 167 20.70 13.79 10.68
CA SER A 167 20.17 14.94 11.42
C SER A 167 20.47 16.28 10.74
N LYS A 168 21.62 16.42 10.07
CA LYS A 168 21.96 17.61 9.28
C LYS A 168 21.15 17.69 7.99
N GLY A 169 20.92 16.54 7.33
CA GLY A 169 19.99 16.43 6.19
C GLY A 169 18.58 16.86 6.58
N ASP A 170 18.07 16.39 7.72
CA ASP A 170 16.78 16.81 8.27
C ASP A 170 16.74 18.32 8.52
N ALA A 171 17.78 18.89 9.13
CA ALA A 171 17.85 20.34 9.33
C ALA A 171 17.78 21.10 8.00
N ALA A 172 18.47 20.63 6.95
CA ALA A 172 18.40 21.25 5.63
C ALA A 172 17.00 21.13 5.00
N LEU A 173 16.33 19.97 5.13
CA LEU A 173 14.99 19.77 4.56
C LEU A 173 13.91 20.57 5.30
N PHE A 174 14.01 20.66 6.63
CA PHE A 174 13.01 21.24 7.52
C PHE A 174 13.35 22.67 7.98
N GLY A 175 14.14 23.42 7.20
CA GLY A 175 14.33 24.86 7.44
C GLY A 175 15.08 25.17 8.73
N GLY A 176 16.12 24.40 9.03
CA GLY A 176 16.93 24.50 10.25
C GLY A 176 16.49 23.55 11.37
N ASN A 177 15.34 22.87 11.24
CA ASN A 177 14.86 21.97 12.27
C ASN A 177 15.52 20.58 12.18
N THR A 178 16.36 20.25 13.15
CA THR A 178 16.93 18.89 13.28
C THR A 178 15.84 17.84 13.47
N THR A 179 16.19 16.55 13.31
CA THR A 179 15.28 15.43 13.61
C THR A 179 14.64 15.57 14.99
N GLN A 180 15.41 15.98 16.00
CA GLN A 180 14.93 16.14 17.37
C GLN A 180 14.00 17.34 17.52
N SER A 181 14.33 18.47 16.89
CA SER A 181 13.44 19.66 16.87
C SER A 181 12.08 19.30 16.27
N MET A 182 12.08 18.57 15.14
CA MET A 182 10.85 18.12 14.49
C MET A 182 10.06 17.14 15.36
N LYS A 183 10.70 16.21 16.06
CA LYS A 183 10.01 15.32 17.00
C LYS A 183 9.32 16.11 18.12
N ASN A 184 10.02 17.07 18.71
CA ASN A 184 9.49 17.91 19.79
C ASN A 184 8.28 18.73 19.29
N ARG A 185 8.42 19.36 18.12
CA ARG A 185 7.36 20.17 17.49
C ARG A 185 6.11 19.36 17.17
N LEU A 186 6.27 18.12 16.72
CA LEU A 186 5.17 17.24 16.32
C LEU A 186 4.66 16.34 17.46
N GLY A 187 5.20 16.47 18.68
CA GLY A 187 4.79 15.65 19.83
C GLY A 187 5.12 14.15 19.67
N ILE A 188 6.18 13.82 18.93
CA ILE A 188 6.56 12.44 18.61
C ILE A 188 7.41 11.86 19.74
N PRO A 189 7.10 10.64 20.24
CA PRO A 189 7.91 10.00 21.27
C PRO A 189 9.37 9.77 20.83
N GLU A 190 10.33 10.00 21.74
CA GLU A 190 11.78 9.88 21.47
C GLU A 190 12.19 8.57 20.78
N LYS A 191 11.67 7.46 21.29
CA LYS A 191 11.99 6.10 20.81
C LYS A 191 11.39 5.78 19.43
N ARG A 192 10.60 6.68 18.86
CA ARG A 192 9.94 6.48 17.57
C ARG A 192 10.64 7.23 16.43
N PRO A 193 10.74 6.63 15.23
CA PRO A 193 11.25 7.34 14.06
C PRO A 193 10.35 8.51 13.66
N LEU A 194 10.94 9.66 13.35
CA LEU A 194 10.22 10.83 12.83
C LEU A 194 9.39 10.47 11.58
N ALA A 195 9.98 9.71 10.65
CA ALA A 195 9.34 9.30 9.39
C ALA A 195 8.02 8.51 9.57
N ASP A 196 7.77 7.90 10.74
CA ASP A 196 6.52 7.18 11.01
C ASP A 196 5.32 8.13 11.19
N PHE A 197 5.57 9.43 11.34
CA PHE A 197 4.58 10.49 11.61
C PHE A 197 4.57 11.58 10.53
N LEU A 198 5.48 11.51 9.55
CA LEU A 198 5.53 12.49 8.46
C LEU A 198 4.46 12.20 7.40
N PRO A 199 3.89 13.22 6.75
CA PRO A 199 3.07 13.06 5.55
C PRO A 199 3.81 12.37 4.41
N THR A 200 3.06 11.72 3.50
CA THR A 200 3.63 10.98 2.36
C THR A 200 4.57 11.83 1.52
N ILE A 201 4.21 13.09 1.24
CA ILE A 201 5.05 14.00 0.46
C ILE A 201 6.40 14.26 1.11
N THR A 202 6.43 14.44 2.43
CA THR A 202 7.66 14.65 3.19
C THR A 202 8.52 13.40 3.23
N ILE A 203 7.92 12.22 3.36
CA ILE A 203 8.63 10.94 3.28
C ILE A 203 9.28 10.78 1.89
N THR A 204 8.54 11.07 0.82
CA THR A 204 9.03 11.00 -0.55
C THR A 204 10.16 12.01 -0.80
N ALA A 205 10.05 13.22 -0.26
CA ALA A 205 11.10 14.23 -0.34
C ALA A 205 12.40 13.76 0.33
N LYS A 206 12.31 13.22 1.55
CA LYS A 206 13.46 12.59 2.23
C LYS A 206 14.06 11.46 1.40
N ASN A 207 13.20 10.61 0.82
CA ASN A 207 13.67 9.50 -0.02
C ASN A 207 14.44 10.01 -1.22
N LEU A 208 13.92 11.00 -1.95
CA LEU A 208 14.57 11.57 -3.12
C LEU A 208 15.95 12.16 -2.75
N ALA A 209 16.06 12.94 -1.68
CA ALA A 209 17.34 13.47 -1.23
C ALA A 209 18.34 12.36 -0.86
N THR A 210 17.86 11.28 -0.25
CA THR A 210 18.66 10.10 0.11
C THR A 210 19.16 9.34 -1.11
N GLU A 211 18.29 9.12 -2.10
CA GLU A 211 18.64 8.49 -3.39
C GLU A 211 19.68 9.28 -4.16
N ILE A 212 19.52 10.60 -4.27
CA ILE A 212 20.51 11.47 -4.92
C ILE A 212 21.86 11.39 -4.18
N THR A 213 21.82 11.39 -2.84
CA THR A 213 23.04 11.24 -2.03
C THR A 213 23.70 9.89 -2.29
N ASN A 214 22.94 8.78 -2.33
CA ASN A 214 23.46 7.45 -2.65
C ASN A 214 24.16 7.43 -4.00
N HIS A 215 23.52 7.98 -5.02
CA HIS A 215 24.07 8.08 -6.36
C HIS A 215 25.37 8.88 -6.37
N ASN A 216 25.37 10.08 -5.78
CA ASN A 216 26.51 11.01 -5.84
C ASN A 216 27.70 10.52 -5.00
N VAL A 217 27.45 9.93 -3.83
CA VAL A 217 28.51 9.33 -3.00
C VAL A 217 29.23 8.20 -3.74
N LYS A 218 28.49 7.37 -4.50
CA LYS A 218 29.08 6.31 -5.32
C LYS A 218 29.80 6.85 -6.54
N HIS A 219 29.15 7.78 -7.26
CA HIS A 219 29.66 8.30 -8.52
C HIS A 219 30.92 9.16 -8.35
N ASN A 220 30.94 10.01 -7.31
CA ASN A 220 32.05 10.92 -7.03
C ASN A 220 33.07 10.34 -6.04
N ASP A 221 32.89 9.07 -5.64
CA ASP A 221 33.69 8.35 -4.66
C ASP A 221 34.01 9.18 -3.39
N LEU A 222 32.95 9.67 -2.74
CA LEU A 222 33.09 10.53 -1.56
C LEU A 222 33.45 9.71 -0.32
N PHE A 223 34.38 10.20 0.51
CA PHE A 223 34.81 9.51 1.74
C PHE A 223 34.67 10.37 2.99
N GLY A 224 34.42 9.69 4.11
CA GLY A 224 34.37 10.30 5.43
C GLY A 224 33.12 11.17 5.67
N GLU A 225 32.84 11.40 6.95
CA GLU A 225 31.64 12.11 7.37
C GLU A 225 31.53 13.54 6.80
N PRO A 226 32.59 14.37 6.76
CA PRO A 226 32.46 15.76 6.31
C PRO A 226 32.01 15.89 4.85
N SER A 227 32.62 15.14 3.93
CA SER A 227 32.30 15.19 2.49
C SER A 227 30.87 14.72 2.23
N ILE A 228 30.50 13.58 2.82
CA ILE A 228 29.17 12.99 2.67
C ILE A 228 28.10 13.87 3.32
N THR A 229 28.42 14.53 4.44
CA THR A 229 27.52 15.50 5.07
C THR A 229 27.20 16.65 4.14
N VAL A 230 28.21 17.25 3.49
CA VAL A 230 28.02 18.38 2.56
C VAL A 230 27.09 17.97 1.42
N GLU A 231 27.37 16.83 0.80
CA GLU A 231 26.55 16.26 -0.27
C GLU A 231 25.09 16.06 0.20
N HIS A 232 24.90 15.40 1.34
CA HIS A 232 23.56 15.12 1.86
C HIS A 232 22.78 16.38 2.22
N VAL A 233 23.44 17.38 2.81
CA VAL A 233 22.84 18.68 3.14
C VAL A 233 22.43 19.43 1.87
N GLN A 234 23.29 19.49 0.86
CA GLN A 234 22.99 20.14 -0.41
C GLN A 234 21.78 19.50 -1.11
N ASN A 235 21.72 18.17 -1.14
CA ASN A 235 20.59 17.44 -1.74
C ASN A 235 19.27 17.71 -1.00
N ASN A 236 19.28 17.71 0.33
CA ASN A 236 18.09 18.03 1.12
C ASN A 236 17.67 19.50 0.95
N GLN A 237 18.62 20.42 0.86
CA GLN A 237 18.33 21.85 0.61
C GLN A 237 17.71 22.05 -0.78
N SER A 238 18.21 21.38 -1.82
CA SER A 238 17.65 21.43 -3.17
C SER A 238 16.21 20.91 -3.20
N VAL A 239 15.96 19.76 -2.57
CA VAL A 239 14.60 19.21 -2.45
C VAL A 239 13.68 20.14 -1.65
N ARG A 240 14.18 20.76 -0.57
CA ARG A 240 13.44 21.78 0.18
C ARG A 240 13.05 22.96 -0.71
N ASN A 241 13.99 23.53 -1.44
CA ASN A 241 13.76 24.70 -2.28
C ASN A 241 12.63 24.41 -3.28
N LEU A 242 12.67 23.23 -3.93
CA LEU A 242 11.62 22.77 -4.83
C LEU A 242 10.23 22.74 -4.17
N LEU A 243 10.14 22.23 -2.92
CA LEU A 243 8.88 22.18 -2.19
C LEU A 243 8.38 23.59 -1.85
N VAL A 244 9.28 24.46 -1.36
CA VAL A 244 8.96 25.83 -0.97
C VAL A 244 8.49 26.67 -2.17
N GLU A 245 9.12 26.51 -3.34
CA GLU A 245 8.69 27.13 -4.60
C GLU A 245 7.24 26.76 -4.97
N ARG A 246 6.78 25.60 -4.54
CA ARG A 246 5.39 25.12 -4.73
C ARG A 246 4.48 25.42 -3.55
N GLY A 247 4.93 26.24 -2.60
CA GLY A 247 4.17 26.62 -1.40
C GLY A 247 4.11 25.54 -0.32
N ILE A 248 4.96 24.51 -0.40
CA ILE A 248 4.97 23.38 0.53
C ILE A 248 6.17 23.54 1.45
N LYS A 249 5.92 23.81 2.73
CA LYS A 249 6.95 23.90 3.77
C LYS A 249 6.92 22.65 4.65
N PRO A 250 7.88 21.72 4.51
CA PRO A 250 7.86 20.43 5.20
C PRO A 250 7.68 20.49 6.73
N GLU A 251 8.22 21.52 7.37
CA GLU A 251 8.20 21.77 8.81
C GLU A 251 6.89 22.37 9.33
N GLU A 252 6.04 22.88 8.43
CA GLU A 252 4.71 23.42 8.76
C GLU A 252 3.60 22.40 8.54
N LEU A 253 3.90 21.27 7.87
CA LEU A 253 2.91 20.22 7.63
C LEU A 253 2.54 19.49 8.94
N PRO A 254 1.25 19.15 9.13
CA PRO A 254 0.79 18.48 10.34
C PRO A 254 1.36 17.06 10.45
N ALA A 255 1.50 16.59 11.68
CA ALA A 255 1.81 15.18 11.94
C ALA A 255 0.65 14.29 11.51
N GLU A 256 0.99 13.16 10.91
CA GLU A 256 0.05 12.09 10.60
C GLU A 256 0.06 11.04 11.70
N VAL A 257 -1.02 10.26 11.77
CA VAL A 257 -1.15 9.15 12.73
C VAL A 257 0.00 8.15 12.54
N ASP A 258 0.52 7.63 13.65
CA ASP A 258 1.59 6.65 13.67
C ASP A 258 1.35 5.45 12.73
N LEU A 259 2.24 5.27 11.74
CA LEU A 259 2.20 4.16 10.79
C LEU A 259 2.19 2.78 11.44
N ARG A 260 2.88 2.55 12.57
CA ARG A 260 2.85 1.24 13.26
C ARG A 260 1.49 0.94 13.85
N LYS A 261 0.81 1.94 14.40
CA LYS A 261 -0.54 1.80 14.94
C LYS A 261 -1.51 1.45 13.80
N LEU A 262 -1.37 2.11 12.66
CA LEU A 262 -2.19 1.86 11.48
C LEU A 262 -1.92 0.48 10.87
N ALA A 263 -0.66 0.06 10.74
CA ALA A 263 -0.30 -1.28 10.27
C ALA A 263 -0.88 -2.39 11.15
N ARG A 264 -0.92 -2.19 12.49
CA ARG A 264 -1.59 -3.12 13.40
C ARG A 264 -3.10 -3.18 13.18
N ARG A 265 -3.74 -2.04 12.91
CA ARG A 265 -5.17 -1.97 12.58
C ARG A 265 -5.48 -2.73 11.30
N VAL A 266 -4.69 -2.54 10.25
CA VAL A 266 -4.78 -3.29 8.99
C VAL A 266 -4.75 -4.80 9.23
N LYS A 267 -3.77 -5.30 9.99
CA LYS A 267 -3.67 -6.73 10.34
C LYS A 267 -4.86 -7.24 11.16
N SER A 268 -5.42 -6.40 12.03
CA SER A 268 -6.62 -6.75 12.80
C SER A 268 -7.84 -6.90 11.89
N ASP A 269 -8.02 -5.98 10.93
CA ASP A 269 -9.13 -6.00 9.99
C ASP A 269 -9.05 -7.20 9.05
N GLU A 270 -7.84 -7.56 8.60
CA GLU A 270 -7.58 -8.81 7.85
C GLU A 270 -8.04 -10.06 8.61
N LYS A 271 -7.73 -10.16 9.92
CA LYS A 271 -8.18 -11.28 10.75
C LYS A 271 -9.70 -11.36 10.88
N ARG A 272 -10.39 -10.21 10.87
CA ARG A 272 -11.86 -10.16 10.92
C ARG A 272 -12.49 -10.63 9.61
N LEU A 273 -11.89 -10.26 8.47
CA LEU A 273 -12.34 -10.72 7.14
C LEU A 273 -12.33 -12.24 7.01
N ILE A 274 -11.27 -12.89 7.51
CA ILE A 274 -11.14 -14.35 7.48
C ILE A 274 -12.33 -15.02 8.16
N ARG A 275 -12.68 -14.60 9.38
CA ARG A 275 -13.69 -15.27 10.22
C ARG A 275 -15.13 -14.90 9.87
N GLY A 276 -15.36 -13.76 9.23
CA GLY A 276 -16.70 -13.20 9.05
C GLY A 276 -17.31 -13.36 7.65
N THR A 277 -16.58 -13.95 6.69
CA THR A 277 -17.00 -13.95 5.27
C THR A 277 -16.97 -15.32 4.61
N GLU A 278 -16.93 -16.41 5.38
CA GLU A 278 -16.99 -17.76 4.84
C GLU A 278 -18.34 -18.03 4.15
N LEU A 279 -18.30 -18.79 3.05
CA LEU A 279 -19.51 -19.24 2.36
C LEU A 279 -20.32 -20.17 3.28
N PRO A 280 -21.67 -20.14 3.19
CA PRO A 280 -22.49 -21.11 3.89
C PRO A 280 -22.10 -22.53 3.48
N LYS A 281 -21.93 -23.42 4.47
CA LYS A 281 -21.74 -24.85 4.17
C LYS A 281 -22.97 -25.36 3.44
N LYS A 282 -22.79 -25.97 2.26
CA LYS A 282 -23.89 -26.69 1.60
C LYS A 282 -24.47 -27.68 2.60
N ARG A 283 -25.76 -27.54 2.94
CA ARG A 283 -26.46 -28.59 3.67
C ARG A 283 -26.38 -29.83 2.80
N GLU A 284 -25.74 -30.89 3.29
CA GLU A 284 -25.87 -32.20 2.67
C GLU A 284 -27.36 -32.56 2.72
N THR A 285 -28.04 -32.45 1.58
CA THR A 285 -29.30 -33.13 1.36
C THR A 285 -29.01 -34.62 1.49
N LYS A 286 -29.36 -35.18 2.64
CA LYS A 286 -29.49 -36.62 2.85
C LYS A 286 -30.59 -37.18 1.95
#